data_AF-A0A4Q5STZ8-F1
#
_entry.id   AF-A0A4Q5STZ8-F1
#
_cell.length_a   1.000
_cell.length_b   1.000
_cell.length_c   1.000
_cell.angle_alpha   90.00
_cell.angle_beta   90.00
_cell.angle_gamma   90.00
#
_symmetry.space_group_name_H-M   'P 1'
#
loop_
_entity.id
_entity.type
_entity.pdbx_description
1 polymer ?
#
loop_
_entity_poly.entity_id
_entity_poly.type
_entity_poly.pdbx_seq_one_letter_code
_entity_poly.pdbx_strand_id
1 'polypeptide(L)'
;PADTPFLHLTAQPKPGWKVSMQEGPLPEPVEVDGTEITEAVRTVTWTAEGDGIAPGEFDEFALSGGPFPDADSVRFAAEQTYDDGEVVDWDQVQQGDEEPEKPAPTLTLLAASADGHGSGGHGAGADTDEASSASDDQGGSDTLSRVLSAAALAVAALALLGVVRQDRRRA
;
A
#
# COMPACT_ATOMS: atom_id res chain seq x y z
N PRO A 1 2.48 13.09 9.29
CA PRO A 1 3.82 13.58 9.73
C PRO A 1 3.99 15.05 9.36
N ALA A 2 4.37 15.90 10.31
CA ALA A 2 4.44 17.34 10.11
C ALA A 2 5.61 17.74 9.18
N ASP A 3 6.77 17.12 9.36
CA ASP A 3 7.99 17.45 8.61
C ASP A 3 8.00 16.88 7.19
N THR A 4 7.36 15.73 6.99
CA THR A 4 7.28 15.06 5.68
C THR A 4 5.84 14.58 5.43
N PRO A 5 4.94 15.52 5.09
CA PRO A 5 3.56 15.19 4.76
C PRO A 5 3.46 14.36 3.48
N PHE A 6 2.42 13.55 3.40
CA PHE A 6 2.09 12.80 2.20
C PHE A 6 1.47 13.74 1.15
N LEU A 7 1.99 13.70 -0.08
CA LEU A 7 1.43 14.49 -1.18
C LEU A 7 0.00 14.05 -1.53
N HIS A 8 -0.29 12.76 -1.36
CA HIS A 8 -1.63 12.19 -1.48
C HIS A 8 -1.97 11.46 -0.20
N LEU A 9 -3.09 11.79 0.42
CA LEU A 9 -3.63 11.08 1.57
C LEU A 9 -5.15 11.02 1.46
N THR A 10 -5.69 9.85 1.73
CA THR A 10 -7.12 9.59 1.78
C THR A 10 -7.44 8.77 3.00
N ALA A 11 -8.60 9.03 3.58
CA ALA A 11 -9.15 8.31 4.71
C ALA A 11 -10.28 7.40 4.23
N GLN A 12 -10.29 6.15 4.67
CA GLN A 12 -11.38 5.24 4.32
C GLN A 12 -12.69 5.72 4.99
N PRO A 13 -13.80 5.86 4.23
CA PRO A 13 -15.11 6.09 4.82
C PRO A 13 -15.48 4.96 5.78
N LYS A 14 -16.00 5.31 6.95
CA LYS A 14 -16.27 4.36 8.02
C LYS A 14 -17.71 4.54 8.55
N PRO A 15 -18.58 3.53 8.44
CA PRO A 15 -19.95 3.63 8.94
C PRO A 15 -20.01 4.00 10.43
N GLY A 16 -20.88 4.93 10.81
CA GLY A 16 -21.01 5.43 12.18
C GLY A 16 -19.95 6.47 12.59
N TRP A 17 -19.07 6.87 11.66
CA TRP A 17 -18.04 7.87 11.89
C TRP A 17 -18.07 8.95 10.81
N LYS A 18 -18.03 10.20 11.24
CA LYS A 18 -17.76 11.34 10.37
C LYS A 18 -16.26 11.49 10.18
N VAL A 19 -15.82 11.55 8.93
CA VAL A 19 -14.41 11.75 8.57
C VAL A 19 -14.18 13.17 8.07
N SER A 20 -13.17 13.86 8.60
CA SER A 20 -12.70 15.14 8.08
C SER A 20 -11.19 15.15 7.89
N MET A 21 -10.72 15.73 6.79
CA MET A 21 -9.31 15.93 6.50
C MET A 21 -9.02 17.43 6.47
N GLN A 22 -7.99 17.86 7.17
CA GLN A 22 -7.54 19.25 7.20
C GLN A 22 -6.22 19.36 6.46
N GLU A 23 -6.18 20.20 5.44
CA GLU A 23 -4.98 20.53 4.68
C GLU A 23 -4.24 21.71 5.30
N GLY A 24 -2.95 21.81 5.00
CA GLY A 24 -2.13 22.94 5.40
C GLY A 24 -0.85 23.01 4.58
N PRO A 25 -0.14 24.15 4.64
CA PRO A 25 0.99 24.43 3.76
C PRO A 25 2.11 23.42 3.95
N LEU A 26 2.73 22.98 2.86
CA LEU A 26 3.96 22.19 2.85
C LEU A 26 5.14 23.02 3.38
N PRO A 27 6.18 22.39 3.97
CA PRO A 27 7.38 23.11 4.36
C PRO A 27 8.09 23.72 3.13
N GLU A 28 8.05 23.00 2.01
CA GLU A 28 8.57 23.42 0.71
C GLU A 28 7.59 22.98 -0.41
N PRO A 29 7.36 23.80 -1.45
CA PRO A 29 6.58 23.40 -2.62
C PRO A 29 7.20 22.19 -3.34
N VAL A 30 6.36 21.31 -3.87
CA VAL A 30 6.78 20.10 -4.59
C VAL A 30 6.11 20.04 -5.95
N GLU A 31 6.86 19.79 -7.02
CA GLU A 31 6.30 19.58 -8.36
C GLU A 31 5.97 18.10 -8.60
N VAL A 32 4.72 17.82 -8.97
CA VAL A 32 4.24 16.49 -9.39
C VAL A 32 3.56 16.63 -10.74
N ASP A 33 4.03 15.90 -11.75
CA ASP A 33 3.50 15.92 -13.12
C ASP A 33 3.35 17.34 -13.71
N GLY A 34 4.29 18.24 -13.37
CA GLY A 34 4.29 19.64 -13.83
C GLY A 34 3.28 20.55 -13.11
N THR A 35 2.70 20.08 -12.00
CA THR A 35 1.86 20.87 -11.10
C THR A 35 2.59 21.11 -9.79
N GLU A 36 2.69 22.37 -9.38
CA GLU A 36 3.21 22.74 -8.06
C GLU A 36 2.15 22.45 -6.99
N ILE A 37 2.52 21.63 -6.01
CA ILE A 37 1.74 21.33 -4.82
C ILE A 37 2.35 22.12 -3.66
N THR A 38 1.52 22.89 -2.96
CA THR A 38 1.92 23.75 -1.83
C THR A 38 1.21 23.40 -0.54
N GLU A 39 0.20 22.52 -0.57
CA GLU A 39 -0.57 22.09 0.59
C GLU A 39 -0.70 20.56 0.60
N ALA A 40 -0.83 20.00 1.79
CA ALA A 40 -1.09 18.58 1.99
C ALA A 40 -1.93 18.35 3.25
N VAL A 41 -2.58 17.19 3.32
CA VAL A 41 -3.35 16.78 4.51
C VAL A 41 -2.42 16.68 5.72
N ARG A 42 -2.76 17.41 6.78
CA ARG A 42 -2.01 17.47 8.04
C ARG A 42 -2.67 16.66 9.14
N THR A 43 -4.00 16.69 9.16
CA THR A 43 -4.79 16.01 10.19
C THR A 43 -5.95 15.29 9.54
N VAL A 44 -6.18 14.05 9.98
CA VAL A 44 -7.40 13.30 9.68
C VAL A 44 -8.10 13.03 10.99
N THR A 45 -9.39 13.35 11.05
CA THR A 45 -10.21 13.17 12.24
C THR A 45 -11.39 12.27 11.90
N TRP A 46 -11.55 11.21 12.68
CA TRP A 46 -12.77 10.42 12.73
C TRP A 46 -13.52 10.78 14.00
N THR A 47 -14.77 11.21 13.87
CA THR A 47 -15.64 11.52 15.00
C THR A 47 -16.83 10.56 14.98
N ALA A 48 -17.05 9.83 16.09
CA ALA A 48 -18.18 8.93 16.21
C ALA A 48 -19.49 9.72 16.11
N GLU A 49 -20.47 9.18 15.40
CA GLU A 49 -21.82 9.75 15.29
C GLU A 49 -22.79 9.16 16.34
N GLY A 50 -22.31 8.22 17.16
CA GLY A 50 -23.02 7.57 18.27
C GLY A 50 -22.11 7.31 19.46
N ASP A 51 -22.25 6.17 20.12
CA ASP A 51 -21.55 5.83 21.38
C ASP A 51 -20.03 5.58 21.22
N GLY A 52 -19.51 5.58 20.00
CA GLY A 52 -18.08 5.37 19.72
C GLY A 52 -17.63 3.92 19.94
N ILE A 53 -16.42 3.75 20.45
CA ILE A 53 -15.81 2.44 20.75
C ILE A 53 -16.08 2.12 22.22
N ALA A 54 -16.70 0.98 22.50
CA ALA A 54 -17.02 0.62 23.88
C ALA A 54 -15.77 0.19 24.68
N PRO A 55 -15.81 0.27 26.03
CA PRO A 55 -14.69 -0.18 26.86
C PRO A 55 -14.30 -1.63 26.60
N GLY A 56 -13.01 -1.86 26.35
CA GLY A 56 -12.46 -3.19 26.04
C GLY A 56 -12.60 -3.61 24.58
N GLU A 57 -13.18 -2.78 23.72
CA GLU A 57 -13.17 -2.96 22.27
C GLU A 57 -12.03 -2.19 21.62
N PHE A 58 -11.74 -2.54 20.37
CA PHE A 58 -10.79 -1.83 19.52
C PHE A 58 -11.45 -1.55 18.18
N ASP A 59 -10.85 -0.62 17.42
CA ASP A 59 -11.30 -0.32 16.07
C ASP A 59 -10.11 0.05 15.18
N GLU A 60 -10.34 0.02 13.87
CA GLU A 60 -9.36 0.36 12.85
C GLU A 60 -9.76 1.61 12.07
N PHE A 61 -8.77 2.48 11.86
CA PHE A 61 -8.88 3.74 11.13
C PHE A 61 -7.89 3.74 9.96
N ALA A 62 -8.38 3.36 8.78
CA ALA A 62 -7.53 3.12 7.63
C ALA A 62 -7.22 4.41 6.84
N LEU A 63 -5.94 4.57 6.55
CA LEU A 63 -5.40 5.60 5.67
C LEU A 63 -4.78 4.96 4.43
N SER A 64 -4.92 5.61 3.29
CA SER A 64 -4.20 5.29 2.05
C SER A 64 -3.53 6.55 1.55
N GLY A 65 -2.21 6.50 1.35
CA GLY A 65 -1.45 7.66 0.93
C GLY A 65 -0.06 7.32 0.40
N GLY A 66 0.58 8.35 -0.13
CA GLY A 66 1.91 8.29 -0.74
C GLY A 66 2.25 9.57 -1.51
N PRO A 67 3.45 9.68 -2.09
CA PRO A 67 4.58 8.77 -1.89
C PRO A 67 5.08 8.78 -0.45
N PHE A 68 5.71 7.70 -0.02
CA PHE A 68 6.42 7.68 1.26
C PHE A 68 7.72 8.49 1.15
N PRO A 69 8.12 9.20 2.22
CA PRO A 69 9.37 9.96 2.22
C PRO A 69 10.60 9.05 2.17
N ASP A 70 11.73 9.57 1.69
CA ASP A 70 13.03 8.92 1.81
C ASP A 70 13.56 9.09 3.25
N ALA A 71 13.07 8.23 4.13
CA ALA A 71 13.38 8.20 5.56
C ALA A 71 13.25 6.76 6.08
N ASP A 72 13.88 6.44 7.21
CA ASP A 72 13.81 5.09 7.80
C ASP A 72 12.43 4.79 8.42
N SER A 73 11.69 5.83 8.82
CA SER A 73 10.38 5.66 9.44
C SER A 73 9.53 6.92 9.35
N VAL A 74 8.23 6.73 9.53
CA VAL A 74 7.22 7.79 9.58
C VAL A 74 6.42 7.64 10.86
N ARG A 75 6.33 8.74 11.63
CA ARG A 75 5.54 8.79 12.86
C ARG A 75 4.22 9.51 12.64
N PHE A 76 3.20 9.01 13.31
CA PHE A 76 1.85 9.56 13.31
C PHE A 76 1.46 9.87 14.74
N ALA A 77 1.62 11.13 15.17
CA ALA A 77 1.03 11.57 16.43
C ALA A 77 -0.50 11.44 16.33
N ALA A 78 -1.13 10.89 17.36
CA ALA A 78 -2.57 10.70 17.41
C ALA A 78 -3.14 11.20 18.73
N GLU A 79 -4.31 11.82 18.67
CA GLU A 79 -5.10 12.22 19.84
C GLU A 79 -6.34 11.32 19.91
N GLN A 80 -6.54 10.67 21.05
CA GLN A 80 -7.72 9.85 21.30
C GLN A 80 -8.61 10.55 22.33
N THR A 81 -9.82 10.94 21.92
CA THR A 81 -10.81 11.58 22.78
C THR A 81 -11.84 10.58 23.28
N TYR A 82 -12.11 10.58 24.58
CA TYR A 82 -13.12 9.77 25.25
C TYR A 82 -14.43 10.54 25.46
N ASP A 83 -15.50 9.83 25.77
CA ASP A 83 -16.85 10.39 25.95
C ASP A 83 -16.97 11.29 27.20
N ASP A 84 -16.14 11.06 28.21
CA ASP A 84 -15.99 11.92 29.39
C ASP A 84 -15.17 13.21 29.13
N GLY A 85 -14.63 13.35 27.92
CA GLY A 85 -13.81 14.49 27.50
C GLY A 85 -12.32 14.35 27.79
N GLU A 86 -11.86 13.22 28.35
CA GLU A 86 -10.44 12.93 28.46
C GLU A 86 -9.82 12.82 27.06
N VAL A 87 -8.62 13.39 26.91
CA VAL A 87 -7.82 13.27 25.69
C VAL A 87 -6.51 12.59 26.04
N VAL A 88 -6.20 11.52 25.31
CA VAL A 88 -4.96 10.77 25.42
C VAL A 88 -4.11 11.01 24.18
N ASP A 89 -2.94 11.61 24.39
CA ASP A 89 -1.95 11.84 23.35
C ASP A 89 -1.05 10.61 23.18
N TRP A 90 -1.05 10.07 21.96
CA TRP A 90 -0.13 9.03 21.48
C TRP A 90 0.93 9.68 20.60
N ASP A 91 1.88 10.37 21.23
CA ASP A 91 2.90 11.18 20.56
C ASP A 91 4.33 10.95 21.09
N GLN A 92 4.50 10.06 22.07
CA GLN A 92 5.79 9.88 22.73
C GLN A 92 6.80 9.19 21.81
N VAL A 93 8.05 9.63 21.91
CA VAL A 93 9.20 9.04 21.23
C VAL A 93 10.06 8.35 22.30
N GLN A 94 10.51 7.13 22.01
CA GLN A 94 11.43 6.42 22.89
C GLN A 94 12.72 7.21 23.09
N GLN A 95 13.10 7.40 24.36
CA GLN A 95 14.32 8.10 24.77
C GLN A 95 15.20 7.16 25.58
N GLY A 96 16.36 6.80 25.03
CA GLY A 96 17.24 5.79 25.64
C GLY A 96 16.56 4.42 25.72
N ASP A 97 16.73 3.74 26.85
CA ASP A 97 16.23 2.38 27.07
C ASP A 97 14.83 2.33 27.72
N GLU A 98 14.24 3.49 28.07
CA GLU A 98 12.93 3.54 28.70
C GLU A 98 11.81 3.35 27.67
N GLU A 99 10.86 2.47 27.95
CA GLU A 99 9.72 2.23 27.07
C GLU A 99 8.65 3.30 27.28
N PRO A 100 8.26 4.05 26.22
CA PRO A 100 7.21 5.06 26.34
C PRO A 100 5.86 4.43 26.66
N GLU A 101 5.09 5.06 27.55
CA GLU A 101 3.73 4.59 27.90
C GLU A 101 2.74 4.80 26.76
N LYS A 102 2.91 5.88 25.97
CA LYS A 102 2.01 6.29 24.89
C LYS A 102 2.78 6.57 23.60
N PRO A 103 3.43 5.55 23.01
CA PRO A 103 4.27 5.74 21.83
C PRO A 103 3.45 6.25 20.65
N ALA A 104 4.02 7.19 19.89
CA ALA A 104 3.47 7.56 18.59
C ALA A 104 3.48 6.34 17.65
N PRO A 105 2.34 5.97 17.03
CA PRO A 105 2.32 4.99 15.95
C PRO A 105 3.41 5.29 14.91
N THR A 106 4.30 4.32 14.70
CA THR A 106 5.48 4.47 13.84
C THR A 106 5.49 3.39 12.77
N LEU A 107 5.56 3.82 11.51
CA LEU A 107 5.73 2.96 10.35
C LEU A 107 7.19 2.98 9.93
N THR A 108 7.90 1.86 10.06
CA THR A 108 9.23 1.69 9.46
C THR A 108 9.09 1.58 7.95
N LEU A 109 9.93 2.31 7.22
CA LEU A 109 10.00 2.27 5.77
C LEU A 109 11.19 1.42 5.34
N LEU A 110 10.99 0.65 4.28
CA LEU A 110 12.05 -0.12 3.66
C LEU A 110 12.68 0.71 2.54
N ALA A 111 13.98 0.51 2.31
CA ALA A 111 14.66 1.12 1.18
C ALA A 111 13.95 0.75 -0.13
N ALA A 112 13.78 1.75 -1.01
CA ALA A 112 13.22 1.53 -2.32
C ALA A 112 14.10 0.52 -3.08
N SER A 113 13.55 -0.64 -3.43
CA SER A 113 14.23 -1.59 -4.30
C SER A 113 14.21 -1.07 -5.74
N ALA A 114 15.31 -1.23 -6.48
CA ALA A 114 15.46 -0.70 -7.83
C ALA A 114 14.49 -1.29 -8.88
N ASP A 115 13.71 -2.32 -8.51
CA ASP A 115 12.68 -2.93 -9.34
C ASP A 115 11.29 -2.45 -8.89
N GLY A 116 10.71 -1.54 -9.67
CA GLY A 116 9.45 -0.89 -9.37
C GLY A 116 8.22 -1.81 -9.35
N HIS A 117 7.23 -1.39 -8.54
CA HIS A 117 5.79 -1.71 -8.61
C HIS A 117 5.40 -3.19 -8.59
N GLY A 118 5.20 -3.74 -7.38
CA GLY A 118 4.50 -5.01 -7.20
C GLY A 118 4.18 -5.27 -5.73
N SER A 119 2.90 -5.43 -5.42
CA SER A 119 2.33 -5.86 -4.13
C SER A 119 3.17 -6.96 -3.46
N GLY A 120 3.92 -6.59 -2.42
CA GLY A 120 4.61 -7.53 -1.54
C GLY A 120 3.67 -7.99 -0.45
N GLY A 121 2.97 -9.11 -0.68
CA GLY A 121 2.20 -9.79 0.35
C GLY A 121 3.07 -10.18 1.54
N HIS A 122 2.56 -9.99 2.75
CA HIS A 122 3.22 -10.40 3.99
C HIS A 122 3.36 -11.93 4.04
N GLY A 123 4.50 -12.44 3.56
CA GLY A 123 4.92 -13.81 3.74
C GLY A 123 5.65 -13.96 5.07
N ALA A 124 5.02 -14.62 6.04
CA ALA A 124 5.65 -15.04 7.28
C ALA A 124 6.87 -15.92 6.99
N GLY A 125 8.06 -15.44 7.37
CA GLY A 125 9.29 -16.21 7.31
C GLY A 125 9.36 -17.19 8.47
N ALA A 126 9.17 -18.47 8.18
CA ALA A 126 9.64 -19.56 9.00
C ALA A 126 11.04 -19.97 8.51
N ASP A 127 11.99 -20.02 9.44
CA ASP A 127 13.34 -20.55 9.24
C ASP A 127 13.33 -21.98 8.68
N THR A 128 14.13 -22.25 7.65
CA THR A 128 14.86 -23.51 7.55
C THR A 128 16.08 -23.36 6.64
N ASP A 129 17.25 -23.66 7.21
CA ASP A 129 18.51 -23.90 6.51
C ASP A 129 18.44 -25.09 5.54
N GLU A 130 19.26 -25.02 4.48
CA GLU A 130 20.20 -26.07 4.01
C GLU A 130 20.21 -26.36 2.49
N ALA A 131 21.39 -26.13 1.91
CA ALA A 131 22.10 -26.77 0.79
C ALA A 131 21.52 -26.87 -0.65
N SER A 132 22.28 -26.21 -1.54
CA SER A 132 22.81 -26.70 -2.84
C SER A 132 21.87 -27.25 -3.91
N SER A 133 21.80 -26.55 -5.05
CA SER A 133 22.15 -27.11 -6.36
C SER A 133 22.49 -25.98 -7.34
N ALA A 134 23.57 -26.19 -8.08
CA ALA A 134 24.07 -25.29 -9.10
C ALA A 134 23.35 -25.50 -10.45
N SER A 135 23.33 -24.41 -11.24
CA SER A 135 23.20 -24.33 -12.70
C SER A 135 21.81 -24.60 -13.29
N ASP A 136 21.21 -23.61 -13.95
CA ASP A 136 21.36 -23.41 -15.41
C ASP A 136 20.61 -22.15 -15.91
N ASP A 137 21.35 -21.34 -16.68
CA ASP A 137 20.94 -20.61 -17.89
C ASP A 137 19.52 -20.01 -18.00
N GLN A 138 19.39 -18.70 -17.75
CA GLN A 138 18.26 -17.89 -18.23
C GLN A 138 18.67 -17.02 -19.42
N GLY A 139 19.05 -17.67 -20.53
CA GLY A 139 19.06 -17.09 -21.87
C GLY A 139 18.04 -17.72 -22.85
N GLY A 140 17.23 -18.69 -22.39
CA GLY A 140 16.46 -19.58 -23.28
C GLY A 140 14.94 -19.34 -23.40
N SER A 141 14.33 -18.46 -22.61
CA SER A 141 12.87 -18.32 -22.54
C SER A 141 12.24 -17.65 -23.77
N ASP A 142 12.98 -16.80 -24.49
CA ASP A 142 12.45 -16.06 -25.65
C ASP A 142 12.18 -16.95 -26.87
N THR A 143 13.02 -17.96 -27.12
CA THR A 143 12.89 -18.80 -28.32
C THR A 143 11.81 -19.86 -28.16
N LEU A 144 11.74 -20.50 -26.98
CA LEU A 144 10.70 -21.49 -26.67
C LEU A 144 9.31 -20.85 -26.65
N SER A 145 9.18 -19.66 -26.05
CA SER A 145 7.90 -18.92 -25.99
C SER A 145 7.41 -18.54 -27.39
N ARG A 146 8.31 -18.10 -28.28
CA ARG A 146 7.96 -17.77 -29.68
C ARG A 146 7.56 -18.99 -30.50
N VAL A 147 8.23 -20.13 -30.33
CA VAL A 147 7.89 -21.38 -31.03
C VAL A 147 6.53 -21.93 -30.56
N LEU A 148 6.27 -21.90 -29.26
CA LEU A 148 4.98 -22.31 -28.69
C LEU A 148 3.82 -21.40 -29.18
N SER A 149 4.07 -20.09 -29.27
CA SER A 149 3.08 -19.12 -29.76
C SER A 149 2.74 -19.33 -31.25
N ALA A 150 3.76 -19.60 -32.07
CA ALA A 150 3.56 -19.89 -33.49
C ALA A 150 2.81 -21.21 -33.71
N ALA A 151 3.11 -22.25 -32.92
CA ALA A 151 2.39 -23.52 -32.97
C ALA A 151 0.91 -23.36 -32.58
N ALA A 152 0.61 -22.58 -31.53
CA ALA A 152 -0.76 -22.32 -31.11
C ALA A 152 -1.58 -21.60 -32.18
N LEU A 153 -1.00 -20.60 -32.86
CA LEU A 153 -1.66 -19.89 -33.97
C LEU A 153 -1.95 -20.80 -35.16
N ALA A 154 -1.02 -21.71 -35.50
CA ALA A 154 -1.24 -22.68 -36.58
C ALA A 154 -2.40 -23.65 -36.29
N VAL A 155 -2.50 -24.12 -35.05
CA VAL A 155 -3.60 -25.00 -34.62
C VAL A 155 -4.94 -24.25 -34.65
N ALA A 156 -4.98 -23.00 -34.18
CA ALA A 156 -6.19 -22.17 -34.22
C ALA A 156 -6.67 -21.91 -35.66
N ALA A 157 -5.74 -21.64 -36.59
CA ALA A 157 -6.07 -21.43 -38.00
C ALA A 157 -6.63 -22.69 -38.67
N LEU A 158 -6.08 -23.87 -38.35
CA LEU A 158 -6.58 -25.15 -38.86
C LEU A 158 -7.97 -25.51 -38.30
N ALA A 159 -8.23 -25.19 -37.02
CA ALA A 159 -9.54 -25.38 -36.42
C ALA A 159 -10.61 -24.49 -37.11
N LEU A 160 -10.29 -23.21 -37.36
CA LEU A 160 -11.18 -22.29 -38.09
C LEU A 160 -11.46 -22.76 -39.52
N LEU A 161 -10.45 -23.23 -40.24
CA LEU A 161 -10.61 -23.81 -41.58
C LEU A 161 -11.46 -25.09 -41.57
N GLY A 162 -11.35 -25.90 -40.50
CA GLY A 162 -12.18 -27.08 -40.28
C GLY A 162 -13.66 -26.72 -40.08
N VAL A 163 -13.94 -25.73 -39.21
CA VAL A 163 -15.30 -25.24 -38.94
C VAL A 163 -15.94 -24.65 -40.21
N VAL A 164 -15.22 -23.81 -40.96
CA VAL A 164 -15.72 -23.21 -42.22
C VAL A 164 -15.99 -24.27 -43.30
N ARG A 165 -15.19 -25.33 -43.36
CA ARG A 165 -15.45 -26.46 -44.29
C ARG A 165 -16.64 -27.31 -43.86
N GLN A 166 -16.91 -27.43 -42.56
CA GLN A 166 -18.02 -28.21 -42.03
C GLN A 166 -19.37 -27.49 -42.24
N ASP A 167 -19.40 -26.16 -42.12
CA ASP A 167 -20.58 -25.35 -42.46
C ASP A 167 -20.90 -25.38 -43.96
N ARG A 168 -19.89 -25.30 -44.83
CA ARG A 168 -20.08 -25.37 -46.29
C ARG A 168 -20.52 -26.74 -46.81
N ARG A 169 -20.42 -27.81 -46.01
CA ARG A 169 -20.90 -29.15 -46.36
C ARG A 169 -22.31 -29.43 -45.83
N ARG A 170 -22.87 -28.56 -44.98
CA ARG A 170 -24.20 -28.69 -44.39
C ARG A 170 -25.25 -27.75 -44.98
N ALA A 171 -24.85 -26.85 -45.88
CA ALA A 171 -25.73 -26.07 -46.76
C ALA A 171 -25.80 -26.73 -48.14
#